data_AF-A0A444W055-F1
#
_entry.id   AF-A0A444W055-F1
#
_cell.length_a   1.000
_cell.length_b   1.000
_cell.length_c   1.000
_cell.angle_alpha   90.00
_cell.angle_beta   90.00
_cell.angle_gamma   90.00
#
_symmetry.space_group_name_H-M   'P 1'
#
loop_
_entity.id
_entity.type
_entity.pdbx_description
1 polymer ?
#
loop_
_entity_poly.entity_id
_entity_poly.type
_entity_poly.pdbx_seq_one_letter_code
_entity_poly.pdbx_strand_id
1 'polypeptide(L)'
;MQILDFKKNAFDFAQADKQIKMKNNNNKEEQQVQKQEFLFDGINYKILLIGIAVIALGFILMSGGGSKDPNVFNEDIFSFRRIRLAPTTVLIGFGITIYSIFKKSK
;
A
#
# COMPACT_ATOMS: atom_id res chain seq x y z
N MET A 1 -67.54 -4.10 17.53
CA MET A 1 -66.49 -5.09 17.22
C MET A 1 -65.67 -4.69 15.99
N GLN A 2 -66.28 -4.51 14.81
CA GLN A 2 -65.59 -4.36 13.51
C GLN A 2 -64.61 -3.17 13.35
N ILE A 3 -64.82 -2.06 14.06
CA ILE A 3 -63.95 -0.85 13.96
C ILE A 3 -62.58 -1.08 14.62
N LEU A 4 -62.55 -1.90 15.67
CA LEU A 4 -61.31 -2.22 16.39
C LEU A 4 -60.41 -3.14 15.55
N ASP A 5 -61.01 -4.07 14.80
CA ASP A 5 -60.30 -4.98 13.91
C ASP A 5 -59.62 -4.22 12.75
N PHE A 6 -60.30 -3.21 12.19
CA PHE A 6 -59.74 -2.36 11.13
C PHE A 6 -58.53 -1.54 11.63
N LYS A 7 -58.64 -0.95 12.83
CA LYS A 7 -57.54 -0.17 13.44
C LYS A 7 -56.31 -1.04 13.75
N LYS A 8 -56.53 -2.31 14.15
CA LYS A 8 -55.45 -3.26 14.42
C LYS A 8 -54.71 -3.63 13.14
N ASN A 9 -55.44 -3.97 12.08
CA ASN A 9 -54.83 -4.26 10.77
C ASN A 9 -54.00 -3.08 10.24
N ALA A 10 -54.55 -1.86 10.28
CA ALA A 10 -53.83 -0.65 9.86
C ALA A 10 -52.54 -0.42 10.66
N PHE A 11 -52.54 -0.73 11.96
CA PHE A 11 -51.36 -0.63 12.82
C PHE A 11 -50.31 -1.69 12.50
N ASP A 12 -50.73 -2.92 12.19
CA ASP A 12 -49.84 -4.00 11.77
C ASP A 12 -49.15 -3.70 10.42
N PHE A 13 -49.89 -3.09 9.47
CA PHE A 13 -49.30 -2.61 8.21
C PHE A 13 -48.28 -1.48 8.42
N ALA A 14 -48.60 -0.50 9.27
CA ALA A 14 -47.67 0.59 9.59
C ALA A 14 -46.37 0.09 10.25
N GLN A 15 -46.45 -0.96 11.07
CA GLN A 15 -45.28 -1.61 11.65
C GLN A 15 -44.47 -2.38 10.61
N ALA A 16 -45.13 -3.11 9.71
CA ALA A 16 -44.47 -3.84 8.62
C ALA A 16 -43.67 -2.90 7.70
N ASP A 17 -44.25 -1.77 7.30
CA ASP A 17 -43.57 -0.77 6.46
C ASP A 17 -42.37 -0.14 7.18
N LYS A 18 -42.49 0.11 8.49
CA LYS A 18 -41.40 0.65 9.29
C LYS A 18 -40.23 -0.35 9.38
N GLN A 19 -40.52 -1.65 9.53
CA GLN A 19 -39.51 -2.72 9.56
C GLN A 19 -38.84 -2.89 8.18
N ILE A 20 -39.59 -2.82 7.09
CA ILE A 20 -39.05 -2.87 5.71
C ILE A 20 -38.12 -1.67 5.45
N LYS A 21 -38.50 -0.48 5.90
CA LYS A 21 -37.68 0.74 5.78
C LYS A 21 -36.40 0.67 6.61
N MET A 22 -36.47 0.12 7.83
CA MET A 22 -35.27 -0.10 8.66
C MET A 22 -34.34 -1.17 8.06
N LYS A 23 -34.88 -2.28 7.56
CA LYS A 23 -34.09 -3.36 6.92
C LYS A 23 -33.36 -2.88 5.66
N ASN A 24 -33.99 -2.01 4.86
CA ASN A 24 -33.40 -1.49 3.63
C ASN A 24 -32.31 -0.42 3.85
N ASN A 25 -32.27 0.23 5.01
CA ASN A 25 -31.19 1.16 5.35
C ASN A 25 -29.92 0.43 5.81
N ASN A 26 -30.07 -0.70 6.51
CA ASN A 26 -28.93 -1.49 7.00
C ASN A 26 -28.17 -2.22 5.87
N ASN A 27 -28.83 -2.47 4.73
CA ASN A 27 -28.20 -3.13 3.57
C ASN A 27 -27.42 -2.16 2.66
N LYS A 28 -27.44 -0.85 2.93
CA LYS A 28 -26.70 0.15 2.16
C LYS A 28 -25.37 0.57 2.79
N GLU A 29 -25.04 0.02 3.96
CA GLU A 29 -23.84 0.41 4.72
C GLU A 29 -22.70 -0.62 4.66
N GLU A 30 -22.88 -1.75 3.98
CA GLU A 30 -21.85 -2.80 3.84
C GLU A 30 -21.16 -2.83 2.48
N GLN A 31 -21.08 -1.69 1.78
CA GLN A 31 -19.95 -1.45 0.89
C GLN A 31 -18.94 -0.60 1.64
N GLN A 32 -18.26 -1.23 2.61
CA GLN A 32 -16.93 -0.79 2.99
C GLN A 32 -16.04 -1.03 1.77
N VAL A 33 -16.08 -0.09 0.82
CA VAL A 33 -14.95 0.18 -0.06
C VAL A 33 -13.81 0.35 0.94
N GLN A 34 -12.95 -0.65 1.04
CA GLN A 34 -11.70 -0.56 1.77
C GLN A 34 -11.04 0.69 1.22
N LYS A 35 -11.23 1.80 1.92
CA LYS A 35 -10.59 3.05 1.63
C LYS A 35 -9.15 2.66 1.85
N GLN A 36 -8.45 2.36 0.76
CA GLN A 36 -7.00 2.23 0.78
C GLN A 36 -6.58 3.61 1.28
N GLU A 37 -6.44 3.74 2.59
CA GLU A 37 -5.73 4.84 3.20
C GLU A 37 -4.34 4.67 2.62
N PHE A 38 -4.13 5.32 1.48
CA PHE A 38 -2.83 5.48 0.92
C PHE A 38 -2.02 6.09 2.06
N LEU A 39 -1.14 5.27 2.64
CA LEU A 39 -0.28 5.66 3.75
C LEU A 39 0.66 6.80 3.35
N PHE A 40 0.64 7.19 2.06
CA PHE A 40 1.52 8.14 1.41
C PHE A 40 0.73 9.04 0.46
N ASP A 41 0.99 10.35 0.53
CA ASP A 41 0.63 11.28 -0.54
C ASP A 41 1.29 10.89 -1.87
N GLY A 42 0.69 11.31 -2.98
CA GLY A 42 1.24 11.07 -4.33
C GLY A 42 2.68 11.56 -4.52
N ILE A 43 3.13 12.58 -3.76
CA ILE A 43 4.52 13.04 -3.76
C ILE A 43 5.43 12.03 -3.05
N ASN A 44 5.04 11.56 -1.87
CA ASN A 44 5.81 10.57 -1.11
C ASN A 44 5.90 9.23 -1.85
N TYR A 45 4.83 8.85 -2.56
CA TYR A 45 4.84 7.67 -3.43
C TYR A 45 5.88 7.77 -4.56
N LYS A 46 6.05 8.94 -5.18
CA LYS A 46 7.09 9.16 -6.20
C LYS A 46 8.50 9.00 -5.61
N ILE A 47 8.73 9.54 -4.42
CA ILE A 47 10.05 9.44 -3.75
C ILE A 47 10.34 7.99 -3.33
N LEU A 48 9.32 7.25 -2.87
CA LEU A 48 9.44 5.82 -2.58
C LEU A 48 9.88 5.02 -3.82
N LEU A 49 9.23 5.27 -4.96
CA LEU A 49 9.54 4.59 -6.22
C LEU A 49 10.98 4.88 -6.69
N ILE A 50 11.42 6.13 -6.54
CA ILE A 50 12.83 6.52 -6.79
C ILE A 50 13.77 5.75 -5.85
N GLY A 51 13.45 5.66 -4.56
CA GLY A 51 14.26 4.91 -3.59
C GLY A 51 14.40 3.43 -3.95
N ILE A 52 13.31 2.79 -4.38
CA ILE A 52 13.34 1.40 -4.86
C ILE A 52 14.21 1.26 -6.11
N ALA A 53 14.12 2.21 -7.06
CA ALA A 53 14.98 2.20 -8.25
C ALA A 53 16.47 2.32 -7.89
N VAL A 54 16.82 3.15 -6.91
CA VAL A 54 18.21 3.29 -6.42
C VAL A 54 18.70 1.99 -5.77
N ILE A 55 17.87 1.33 -4.97
CA ILE A 55 18.19 0.02 -4.37
C ILE A 55 18.45 -1.02 -5.48
N ALA A 56 17.55 -1.10 -6.46
CA ALA A 56 17.70 -2.01 -7.59
C ALA A 56 19.00 -1.75 -8.37
N LEU A 57 19.34 -0.48 -8.63
CA LEU A 57 20.61 -0.10 -9.25
C LEU A 57 21.81 -0.52 -8.42
N GLY A 58 21.76 -0.37 -7.10
CA GLY A 58 22.81 -0.84 -6.19
C GLY A 58 23.05 -2.35 -6.27
N PHE A 59 21.97 -3.14 -6.31
CA PHE A 59 22.05 -4.59 -6.49
C PHE A 59 22.57 -5.00 -7.87
N ILE A 60 22.19 -4.28 -8.94
CA ILE A 60 22.72 -4.50 -10.28
C ILE A 60 24.22 -4.22 -10.31
N LEU A 61 24.67 -3.14 -9.66
CA LEU A 61 26.09 -2.81 -9.53
C LEU A 61 26.87 -3.91 -8.79
N MET A 62 26.26 -4.51 -7.78
CA MET A 62 26.82 -5.63 -7.02
C MET A 62 26.92 -6.90 -7.88
N SER A 63 26.00 -7.09 -8.83
CA SER A 63 25.93 -8.25 -9.72
C SER A 63 26.87 -8.15 -10.94
N GLY A 64 27.29 -6.95 -11.34
CA GLY A 64 27.96 -6.67 -12.62
C GLY A 64 29.48 -6.92 -12.69
N GLY A 65 30.03 -7.87 -11.92
CA GLY A 65 31.47 -8.03 -11.73
C GLY A 65 32.01 -9.45 -11.86
N GLY A 66 31.33 -10.38 -12.54
CA GLY A 66 31.83 -11.74 -12.74
C GLY A 66 33.01 -11.79 -13.74
N SER A 67 34.13 -12.42 -13.35
CA SER A 67 35.24 -12.70 -14.27
C SER A 67 34.82 -13.76 -15.29
N LYS A 68 35.21 -13.58 -16.56
CA LYS A 68 35.02 -14.61 -17.61
C LYS A 68 35.97 -15.78 -17.44
N ASP A 69 37.08 -15.59 -16.71
CA ASP A 69 38.05 -16.61 -16.35
C ASP A 69 38.22 -16.66 -14.83
N PRO A 70 37.77 -17.73 -14.14
CA PRO A 70 37.89 -17.85 -12.68
C PRO A 70 39.33 -18.06 -12.19
N ASN A 71 40.28 -18.33 -13.11
CA ASN A 71 41.69 -18.56 -12.81
C ASN A 71 42.56 -17.30 -12.94
N VAL A 72 42.00 -16.16 -13.37
CA VAL A 72 42.69 -14.87 -13.47
C VAL A 72 42.07 -13.91 -12.47
N PHE A 73 42.84 -13.52 -11.46
CA PHE A 73 42.42 -12.50 -10.49
C PHE A 73 42.22 -11.17 -11.22
N ASN A 74 40.97 -10.75 -11.36
CA ASN A 74 40.63 -9.48 -11.97
C ASN A 74 40.49 -8.41 -10.87
N GLU A 75 41.48 -7.52 -10.76
CA GLU A 75 41.50 -6.41 -9.79
C GLU A 75 40.29 -5.47 -9.91
N ASP A 76 39.63 -5.42 -11.08
CA ASP A 76 38.44 -4.60 -11.29
C ASP A 76 37.24 -5.09 -10.45
N ILE A 77 37.22 -6.37 -10.06
CA ILE A 77 36.19 -6.96 -9.19
C ILE A 77 36.40 -6.50 -7.74
N PHE A 78 37.66 -6.36 -7.31
CA PHE A 78 38.08 -5.85 -6.00
C PHE A 78 38.25 -4.33 -5.96
N SER A 79 38.00 -3.63 -7.07
CA SER A 79 37.97 -2.17 -7.07
C SER A 79 36.99 -1.69 -5.99
N PHE A 80 37.45 -0.74 -5.16
CA PHE A 80 36.68 -0.11 -4.06
C PHE A 80 35.23 0.27 -4.46
N ARG A 81 35.02 0.47 -5.76
CA ARG A 81 33.75 0.76 -6.42
C ARG A 81 32.66 -0.30 -6.20
N ARG A 82 32.97 -1.58 -6.05
CA ARG A 82 31.94 -2.63 -5.79
C ARG A 82 31.82 -3.01 -4.33
N ILE A 83 32.94 -3.06 -3.60
CA ILE A 83 32.95 -3.48 -2.19
C ILE A 83 32.43 -2.37 -1.26
N ARG A 84 32.58 -1.09 -1.63
CA ARG A 84 32.19 0.04 -0.77
C ARG A 84 31.09 0.89 -1.38
N LEU A 85 31.16 1.18 -2.68
CA LEU A 85 30.23 2.06 -3.39
C LEU A 85 28.86 1.40 -3.68
N ALA A 86 28.84 0.11 -4.03
CA ALA A 86 27.57 -0.60 -4.23
C ALA A 86 26.77 -0.76 -2.91
N PRO A 87 27.35 -1.22 -1.78
CA PRO A 87 26.62 -1.31 -0.52
C PRO A 87 26.17 0.05 0.01
N THR A 88 26.99 1.11 -0.12
CA THR A 88 26.56 2.46 0.28
C THR A 88 25.41 2.97 -0.58
N THR A 89 25.39 2.67 -1.88
CA THR A 89 24.27 3.05 -2.75
C THR A 89 22.97 2.37 -2.32
N VAL A 90 23.02 1.08 -1.97
CA VAL A 90 21.87 0.35 -1.41
C VAL A 90 21.41 0.96 -0.08
N LEU A 91 22.35 1.27 0.82
CA LEU A 91 22.04 1.92 2.11
C LEU A 91 21.41 3.31 1.93
N ILE A 92 21.91 4.11 0.99
CA ILE A 92 21.32 5.42 0.64
C ILE A 92 19.90 5.21 0.10
N GLY A 93 19.70 4.23 -0.79
CA GLY A 93 18.38 3.87 -1.30
C GLY A 93 17.39 3.50 -0.19
N PHE A 94 17.84 2.73 0.81
CA PHE A 94 17.05 2.44 2.00
C PHE A 94 16.77 3.68 2.86
N GLY A 95 17.73 4.59 3.01
CA GLY A 95 17.51 5.86 3.71
C GLY A 95 16.43 6.72 3.04
N ILE A 96 16.43 6.77 1.71
CA ILE A 96 15.42 7.49 0.93
C ILE A 96 14.03 6.87 1.10
N THR A 97 13.90 5.54 1.00
CA THR A 97 12.59 4.88 1.18
C THR A 97 12.06 5.04 2.60
N ILE A 98 12.91 4.89 3.62
CA ILE A 98 12.53 5.14 5.03
C ILE A 98 12.06 6.59 5.19
N TYR A 99 12.80 7.56 4.64
CA TYR A 99 12.40 8.97 4.69
C TYR A 99 11.06 9.21 3.98
N SER A 100 10.80 8.60 2.82
CA SER A 100 9.51 8.69 2.13
C SER A 100 8.36 8.15 2.97
N ILE A 101 8.61 7.06 3.70
CA ILE A 101 7.58 6.43 4.54
C ILE A 101 7.29 7.27 5.78
N PHE A 102 8.34 7.78 6.44
CA PHE A 102 8.20 8.58 7.66
C PHE A 102 7.75 10.02 7.40
N LYS A 103 7.91 10.53 6.17
CA LYS A 103 7.48 11.87 5.80
C LYS A 103 5.95 11.92 5.83
N LYS A 104 5.40 12.23 6.99
CA LYS A 104 3.98 12.51 7.21
C LYS A 104 3.55 13.57 6.21
N SER A 105 2.65 13.23 5.28
CA SER A 105 2.06 14.28 4.45
C SER A 105 1.23 15.21 5.30
N LYS A 106 1.28 16.49 4.91
CA LYS A 106 0.64 17.58 5.63
C LYS A 106 -0.81 17.71 5.18
#